data_AF-A0A1H8QSP9-F1
#
_entry.id   AF-A0A1H8QSP9-F1
#
_cell.length_a   1.000
_cell.length_b   1.000
_cell.length_c   1.000
_cell.angle_alpha   90.00
_cell.angle_beta   90.00
_cell.angle_gamma   90.00
#
_symmetry.space_group_name_H-M   'P 1'
#
loop_
_entity.id
_entity.type
_entity.pdbx_description
1 polymer ?
#
loop_
_entity_poly.entity_id
_entity_poly.type
_entity_poly.pdbx_seq_one_letter_code
_entity_poly.pdbx_strand_id
1 'polypeptide(L)'
;MHLPPSTVASATPTRRSLLRATGLLSVGLLAGCSAIDSDPKPGSLLVVNNDDVAHTLRLDVRVGGETRRETVDVGAGEWGLRNELLTDPGTYEVTVTLDEGGDESDGENSGNDGATASATVELTRGSSGGVAGENLEVYIDEGGSLRAVARQYD
;
A
#
# COMPACT_ATOMS: atom_id res chain seq x y z
N MET A 1 -17.54 19.07 -74.21
CA MET A 1 -18.14 19.71 -73.02
C MET A 1 -18.36 18.62 -71.99
N HIS A 2 -17.55 18.61 -70.92
CA HIS A 2 -17.54 17.57 -69.89
C HIS A 2 -17.80 18.26 -68.56
N LEU A 3 -18.93 17.97 -67.91
CA LEU A 3 -19.29 18.50 -66.61
C LEU A 3 -18.79 17.53 -65.53
N PRO A 4 -18.16 17.99 -64.44
CA PRO A 4 -17.78 17.14 -63.32
C PRO A 4 -18.94 16.91 -62.33
N PRO A 5 -18.94 15.81 -61.56
CA PRO A 5 -19.91 15.56 -60.50
C PRO A 5 -19.58 16.33 -59.21
N SER A 6 -20.59 16.98 -58.65
CA SER A 6 -20.56 17.59 -57.31
C SER A 6 -20.58 16.51 -56.23
N THR A 7 -19.53 16.43 -55.41
CA THR A 7 -19.48 15.54 -54.26
C THR A 7 -19.94 16.30 -53.01
N VAL A 8 -20.97 15.80 -52.33
CA VAL A 8 -21.45 16.29 -51.04
C VAL A 8 -20.68 15.56 -49.94
N ALA A 9 -19.91 16.28 -49.13
CA ALA A 9 -19.26 15.73 -47.95
C ALA A 9 -20.05 16.09 -46.68
N SER A 10 -20.52 15.05 -45.99
CA SER A 10 -21.28 15.09 -44.75
C SER A 10 -20.51 15.73 -43.61
N ALA A 11 -21.15 16.67 -42.91
CA ALA A 11 -20.67 17.17 -41.63
C ALA A 11 -20.76 16.07 -40.57
N THR A 12 -19.62 15.75 -39.92
CA THR A 12 -19.59 14.85 -38.77
C THR A 12 -19.81 15.67 -37.49
N PRO A 13 -20.79 15.32 -36.64
CA PRO A 13 -20.95 15.98 -35.34
C PRO A 13 -19.81 15.56 -34.40
N THR A 14 -18.94 16.50 -34.06
CA THR A 14 -17.91 16.37 -33.01
C THR A 14 -18.59 16.05 -31.68
N ARG A 15 -18.55 14.78 -31.26
CA ARG A 15 -19.03 14.37 -29.94
C ARG A 15 -18.03 14.83 -28.88
N ARG A 16 -18.57 15.64 -27.97
CA ARG A 16 -17.95 16.18 -26.77
C ARG A 16 -17.40 15.05 -25.89
N SER A 17 -16.10 15.09 -25.60
CA SER A 17 -15.54 14.35 -24.46
C SER A 17 -15.41 15.31 -23.30
N LEU A 18 -16.28 15.13 -22.30
CA LEU A 18 -16.17 15.78 -21.00
C LEU A 18 -14.97 15.15 -20.30
N LEU A 19 -13.87 15.89 -20.15
CA LEU A 19 -12.84 15.54 -19.18
C LEU A 19 -13.50 15.57 -17.80
N ARG A 20 -13.87 14.39 -17.30
CA ARG A 20 -14.13 14.20 -15.88
C ARG A 20 -12.77 14.26 -15.20
N ALA A 21 -12.49 15.42 -14.60
CA ALA A 21 -11.43 15.59 -13.64
C ALA A 21 -11.78 14.75 -12.39
N THR A 22 -11.31 13.51 -12.35
CA THR A 22 -11.17 12.77 -11.10
C THR A 22 -9.84 13.21 -10.50
N GLY A 23 -9.91 14.23 -9.64
CA GLY A 23 -8.79 14.60 -8.80
C GLY A 23 -8.50 13.45 -7.85
N LEU A 24 -7.52 12.63 -8.19
CA LEU A 24 -6.80 11.84 -7.20
C LEU A 24 -5.97 12.84 -6.41
N LEU A 25 -6.41 13.11 -5.18
CA LEU A 25 -5.54 13.67 -4.15
C LEU A 25 -4.53 12.57 -3.81
N SER A 26 -3.46 12.50 -4.59
CA SER A 26 -2.24 11.81 -4.18
C SER A 26 -1.72 12.56 -2.97
N VAL A 27 -2.02 12.05 -1.77
CA VAL A 27 -1.29 12.44 -0.57
C VAL A 27 0.07 11.76 -0.70
N GLY A 28 0.99 12.41 -1.42
CA GLY A 28 2.39 12.03 -1.44
C GLY A 28 2.96 12.20 -0.04
N LEU A 29 3.03 11.11 0.72
CA LEU A 29 3.66 11.10 2.01
C LEU A 29 5.18 10.98 1.82
N LEU A 30 5.85 12.11 2.02
CA LEU A 30 7.11 12.22 2.76
C LEU A 30 8.35 11.55 2.16
N ALA A 31 8.89 12.15 1.09
CA ALA A 31 10.35 12.22 0.96
C ALA A 31 10.88 13.19 2.03
N GLY A 32 11.20 12.70 3.23
CA GLY A 32 11.80 13.53 4.27
C GLY A 32 11.64 13.02 5.70
N CYS A 33 12.74 12.49 6.24
CA CYS A 33 13.11 12.40 7.66
C CYS A 33 11.97 12.62 8.68
N SER A 34 11.11 11.63 8.90
CA SER A 34 10.12 11.66 9.98
C SER A 34 10.65 10.92 11.22
N ALA A 35 11.68 11.47 11.87
CA ALA A 35 12.11 11.04 13.20
C ALA A 35 11.68 12.10 14.22
N ILE A 36 10.39 12.11 14.59
CA ILE A 36 9.93 12.87 15.77
C ILE A 36 9.40 11.94 16.87
N ASP A 37 9.19 10.66 16.58
CA ASP A 37 9.05 9.60 17.59
C ASP A 37 9.67 8.32 16.99
N SER A 38 10.97 8.12 17.22
CA SER A 38 11.75 7.02 16.63
C SER A 38 11.49 5.67 17.30
N ASP A 39 10.79 5.68 18.43
CA ASP A 39 10.56 4.49 19.22
C ASP A 39 9.22 3.85 18.81
N PRO A 40 9.24 2.63 18.25
CA PRO A 40 8.02 1.99 17.79
C PRO A 40 7.11 1.67 19.00
N LYS A 41 5.94 2.31 19.05
CA LYS A 41 4.92 2.05 20.08
C LYS A 41 4.24 0.70 19.83
N PRO A 42 3.76 -0.01 20.86
CA PRO A 42 2.99 -1.24 20.66
C PRO A 42 1.92 -1.10 19.57
N GLY A 43 1.85 -2.08 18.66
CA GLY A 43 0.94 -2.05 17.52
C GLY A 43 1.44 -1.23 16.33
N SER A 44 2.72 -0.87 16.28
CA SER A 44 3.32 -0.15 15.15
C SER A 44 3.71 -1.09 14.02
N LEU A 45 3.89 -0.52 12.83
CA LEU A 45 4.50 -1.15 11.66
C LEU A 45 5.87 -0.54 11.39
N LEU A 46 6.90 -1.38 11.38
CA LEU A 46 8.20 -1.06 10.81
C LEU A 46 8.34 -1.77 9.45
N VAL A 47 8.67 -1.03 8.41
CA VAL A 47 9.00 -1.56 7.10
C VAL A 47 10.47 -1.29 6.81
N VAL A 48 11.20 -2.28 6.36
CA VAL A 48 12.59 -2.17 5.91
C VAL A 48 12.66 -2.71 4.49
N ASN A 49 12.98 -1.84 3.54
CA ASN A 49 13.22 -2.21 2.16
C ASN A 49 14.72 -2.28 1.89
N ASN A 50 15.26 -3.50 1.80
CA ASN A 50 16.65 -3.75 1.42
C ASN A 50 16.83 -3.88 -0.10
N ASP A 51 15.74 -3.77 -0.88
CA ASP A 51 15.79 -3.85 -2.33
C ASP A 51 16.19 -2.52 -2.97
N ASP A 52 16.69 -2.56 -4.20
CA ASP A 52 17.11 -1.36 -4.95
C ASP A 52 15.96 -0.72 -5.76
N VAL A 53 14.75 -1.25 -5.61
CA VAL A 53 13.51 -0.76 -6.20
C VAL A 53 12.54 -0.31 -5.09
N ALA A 54 11.76 0.73 -5.38
CA ALA A 54 10.68 1.16 -4.49
C ALA A 54 9.50 0.18 -4.57
N HIS A 55 8.82 -0.02 -3.44
CA HIS A 55 7.77 -1.01 -3.32
C HIS A 55 6.51 -0.42 -2.67
N THR A 56 5.37 -0.94 -3.07
CA THR A 56 4.09 -0.70 -2.42
C THR A 56 3.66 -1.98 -1.72
N LEU A 57 3.32 -1.89 -0.44
CA LEU A 57 2.82 -3.01 0.36
C LEU A 57 1.31 -2.86 0.55
N ARG A 58 0.57 -3.94 0.33
CA ARG A 58 -0.83 -4.07 0.75
C ARG A 58 -0.91 -4.90 2.02
N LEU A 59 -1.49 -4.35 3.07
CA LEU A 59 -1.72 -5.04 4.34
C LEU A 59 -3.21 -5.33 4.48
N ASP A 60 -3.57 -6.60 4.63
CA ASP A 60 -4.90 -7.04 5.06
C ASP A 60 -4.81 -7.42 6.56
N VAL A 61 -5.37 -6.57 7.42
CA VAL A 61 -5.38 -6.72 8.88
C VAL A 61 -6.72 -7.29 9.31
N ARG A 62 -6.72 -8.46 9.93
CA ARG A 62 -7.91 -9.16 10.39
C ARG A 62 -7.97 -9.25 11.92
N VAL A 63 -9.11 -8.89 12.49
CA VAL A 63 -9.40 -9.00 13.93
C VAL A 63 -10.89 -9.30 14.14
N GLY A 64 -11.22 -10.26 14.99
CA GLY A 64 -12.62 -10.55 15.33
C GLY A 64 -13.53 -10.92 14.14
N GLY A 65 -12.97 -11.32 13.00
CA GLY A 65 -13.72 -11.59 11.76
C GLY A 65 -13.89 -10.39 10.82
N GLU A 66 -13.48 -9.19 11.24
CA GLU A 66 -13.43 -8.01 10.39
C GLU A 66 -12.06 -7.92 9.70
N THR A 67 -12.02 -7.30 8.52
CA THR A 67 -10.76 -7.09 7.77
C THR A 67 -10.67 -5.64 7.31
N ARG A 68 -9.57 -4.98 7.66
CA ARG A 68 -9.20 -3.65 7.17
C ARG A 68 -8.00 -3.77 6.25
N ARG A 69 -8.04 -3.03 5.14
CA ARG A 69 -6.92 -2.94 4.20
C ARG A 69 -6.18 -1.62 4.36
N GLU A 70 -4.86 -1.68 4.31
CA GLU A 70 -3.96 -0.53 4.34
C GLU A 70 -2.93 -0.66 3.20
N THR A 71 -2.43 0.47 2.71
CA THR A 71 -1.35 0.52 1.72
C THR A 71 -0.19 1.31 2.30
N VAL A 72 1.05 0.86 2.06
CA VAL A 72 2.27 1.50 2.55
C VAL A 72 3.30 1.51 1.42
N ASP A 73 3.72 2.70 1.02
CA ASP A 73 4.82 2.88 0.07
C ASP A 73 6.15 2.99 0.82
N VAL A 74 7.19 2.38 0.27
CA VAL A 74 8.56 2.46 0.80
C VAL A 74 9.55 2.60 -0.36
N GLY A 75 10.42 3.61 -0.28
CA GLY A 75 11.43 3.85 -1.32
C GLY A 75 12.50 2.75 -1.35
N ALA A 76 13.27 2.73 -2.44
CA ALA A 76 14.40 1.83 -2.61
C ALA A 76 15.46 2.03 -1.52
N GLY A 77 15.87 0.96 -0.83
CA GLY A 77 16.84 1.03 0.26
C GLY A 77 16.36 1.81 1.50
N GLU A 78 15.07 2.11 1.61
CA GLU A 78 14.51 2.92 2.70
C GLU A 78 13.87 2.07 3.80
N TRP A 79 13.64 2.69 4.95
CA TRP A 79 12.81 2.14 6.00
C TRP A 79 11.75 3.17 6.41
N GLY A 80 10.62 2.68 6.92
CA GLY A 80 9.49 3.50 7.35
C GLY A 80 8.87 2.98 8.65
N LEU A 81 8.49 3.89 9.53
CA LEU A 81 7.76 3.58 10.77
C LEU A 81 6.37 4.22 10.70
N ARG A 82 5.33 3.39 10.87
CA ARG A 82 3.95 3.84 11.05
C ARG A 82 3.48 3.43 12.44
N ASN A 83 3.43 4.42 13.33
CA ASN A 83 2.82 4.25 14.64
C ASN A 83 1.30 4.09 14.49
N GLU A 84 0.68 3.44 15.48
CA GLU A 84 -0.78 3.31 15.58
C GLU A 84 -1.40 2.54 14.39
N LEU A 85 -0.67 1.57 13.81
CA LEU A 85 -1.29 0.63 12.87
C LEU A 85 -2.41 -0.12 13.59
N LEU A 86 -2.15 -0.59 14.81
CA LEU A 86 -3.08 -1.32 15.66
C LEU A 86 -3.20 -0.60 17.00
N THR A 87 -4.42 -0.23 17.40
CA THR A 87 -4.66 0.65 18.55
C THR A 87 -5.49 0.02 19.66
N ASP A 88 -6.13 -1.11 19.40
CA ASP A 88 -6.99 -1.79 20.36
C ASP A 88 -6.34 -3.10 20.84
N PRO A 89 -6.61 -3.55 22.08
CA PRO A 89 -6.20 -4.88 22.51
C PRO A 89 -6.90 -5.97 21.68
N GLY A 90 -6.13 -6.97 21.23
CA GLY A 90 -6.64 -8.07 20.43
C GLY A 90 -5.52 -8.89 19.80
N THR A 91 -5.89 -10.01 19.20
CA THR A 91 -5.02 -10.82 18.34
C THR A 91 -5.35 -10.49 16.89
N TYR A 92 -4.35 -10.01 16.16
CA TYR A 92 -4.47 -9.56 14.78
C TYR A 92 -3.75 -10.54 13.85
N GLU A 93 -4.44 -11.01 12.83
CA GLU A 93 -3.80 -11.72 11.71
C GLU A 93 -3.51 -10.69 10.62
N VAL A 94 -2.23 -10.45 10.33
CA VAL A 94 -1.83 -9.50 9.29
C VAL A 94 -1.23 -10.26 8.13
N THR A 95 -1.79 -10.07 6.94
CA THR A 95 -1.22 -10.53 5.68
C THR A 95 -0.69 -9.34 4.92
N VAL A 96 0.58 -9.43 4.50
CA VAL A 96 1.28 -8.39 3.74
C VAL A 96 1.56 -8.96 2.36
N THR A 97 1.19 -8.22 1.33
CA THR A 97 1.48 -8.55 -0.07
C THR A 97 2.28 -7.42 -0.67
N LEU A 98 3.37 -7.76 -1.37
CA LEU A 98 4.08 -6.84 -2.22
C LEU A 98 3.21 -6.57 -3.45
N ASP A 99 2.76 -5.33 -3.62
CA ASP A 99 2.12 -4.90 -4.85
C ASP A 99 3.25 -4.66 -5.85
N GLU A 100 3.55 -5.69 -6.63
CA GLU A 100 4.42 -5.53 -7.79
C GLU A 100 3.72 -4.54 -8.69
N GLY A 101 4.12 -3.26 -8.63
CA GLY A 101 3.52 -2.17 -9.38
C GLY A 101 3.43 -2.53 -10.86
N GLY A 102 2.33 -3.18 -11.22
CA GLY A 102 1.98 -3.44 -12.59
C GLY A 102 1.75 -2.06 -13.16
N ASP A 103 2.60 -1.66 -14.11
CA ASP A 103 2.24 -0.69 -15.12
C ASP A 103 0.75 -0.82 -15.38
N GLU A 104 -0.01 0.28 -15.23
CA GLU A 104 -1.45 0.34 -15.49
C GLU A 104 -1.72 0.01 -16.96
N SER A 105 -1.49 -1.23 -17.35
CA SER A 105 -1.57 -1.71 -18.71
C SER A 105 -2.93 -2.36 -18.81
N ASP A 106 -3.86 -1.53 -19.26
CA ASP A 106 -5.27 -1.78 -19.55
C ASP A 106 -5.64 -3.26 -19.65
N GLY A 107 -6.10 -3.80 -18.52
CA GLY A 107 -7.13 -4.84 -18.50
C GLY A 107 -6.71 -6.19 -19.05
N GLU A 108 -5.92 -6.93 -18.29
CA GLU A 108 -6.18 -8.35 -18.08
C GLU A 108 -5.60 -8.71 -16.71
N ASN A 109 -6.47 -9.17 -15.81
CA ASN A 109 -6.18 -9.57 -14.43
C ASN A 109 -5.24 -10.80 -14.44
N SER A 110 -3.97 -10.57 -14.77
CA SER A 110 -2.90 -11.54 -14.66
C SER A 110 -2.55 -11.64 -13.18
N GLY A 111 -2.66 -12.84 -12.63
CA GLY A 111 -2.42 -13.14 -11.22
C GLY A 111 -0.96 -12.98 -10.82
N ASN A 112 -0.46 -11.74 -10.82
CA ASN A 112 0.71 -11.37 -10.05
C ASN A 112 0.28 -11.30 -8.59
N ASP A 113 0.15 -12.48 -7.99
CA ASP A 113 0.19 -12.60 -6.55
C ASP A 113 1.63 -12.27 -6.15
N GLY A 114 1.92 -10.98 -5.97
CA GLY A 114 3.21 -10.54 -5.49
C GLY A 114 3.55 -11.21 -4.15
N ALA A 115 4.83 -11.17 -3.78
CA ALA A 115 5.34 -11.87 -2.60
C ALA A 115 4.45 -11.59 -1.38
N THR A 116 3.99 -12.66 -0.71
CA THR A 116 3.07 -12.55 0.42
C THR A 116 3.68 -13.17 1.68
N ALA A 117 3.51 -12.50 2.81
CA ALA A 117 3.92 -12.95 4.12
C ALA A 117 2.82 -12.66 5.15
N SER A 118 2.70 -13.49 6.19
CA SER A 118 1.70 -13.28 7.25
C SER A 118 2.35 -13.35 8.63
N ALA A 119 1.82 -12.58 9.57
CA ALA A 119 2.22 -12.59 10.97
C ALA A 119 0.98 -12.42 11.87
N THR A 120 1.07 -12.97 13.08
CA THR A 120 0.07 -12.73 14.13
C THR A 120 0.66 -11.73 15.13
N VAL A 121 -0.06 -10.65 15.40
CA VAL A 121 0.36 -9.59 16.33
C VAL A 121 -0.61 -9.57 17.51
N GLU A 122 -0.08 -9.68 18.72
CA GLU A 122 -0.87 -9.64 19.95
C GLU A 122 -0.72 -8.31 20.69
N LEU A 123 -1.85 -7.67 20.95
CA LEU A 123 -1.97 -6.48 21.76
C LEU A 123 -2.80 -6.75 23.00
N THR A 124 -2.30 -6.29 24.15
CA THR A 124 -2.93 -6.41 25.46
C THR A 124 -3.14 -5.04 26.07
N ARG A 125 -4.07 -4.96 27.04
CA ARG A 125 -4.23 -3.74 27.83
C ARG A 125 -3.10 -3.66 28.86
N GLY A 126 -2.29 -2.62 28.76
CA GLY A 126 -1.23 -2.29 29.72
C GLY A 126 -1.79 -1.81 31.06
N SER A 127 -0.97 -1.90 32.11
CA SER A 127 -1.36 -1.55 33.48
C SER A 127 -1.73 -0.07 33.67
N SER A 128 -1.26 0.82 32.80
CA SER A 128 -1.59 2.25 32.77
C SER A 128 -2.89 2.57 32.01
N GLY A 129 -3.57 1.56 31.46
CA GLY A 129 -4.73 1.73 30.58
C GLY A 129 -4.37 1.96 29.11
N GLY A 130 -3.07 2.06 28.77
CA GLY A 130 -2.58 2.06 27.39
C GLY A 130 -2.55 0.66 26.76
N VAL A 131 -2.00 0.56 25.56
CA VAL A 131 -1.75 -0.72 24.88
C VAL A 131 -0.31 -1.16 25.12
N ALA A 132 -0.12 -2.47 25.29
CA ALA A 132 1.18 -3.12 25.36
C ALA A 132 1.16 -4.36 24.45
N GLY A 133 2.29 -4.73 23.86
CA GLY A 133 2.34 -5.91 23.00
C GLY A 133 3.36 -5.78 21.88
N GLU A 134 3.09 -6.48 20.79
CA GLU A 134 3.99 -6.63 19.67
C GLU A 134 3.84 -5.52 18.63
N ASN A 135 4.91 -5.34 17.85
CA ASN A 135 4.95 -4.55 16.63
C ASN A 135 5.08 -5.48 15.42
N LEU A 136 4.52 -5.07 14.29
CA LEU A 136 4.74 -5.74 13.01
C LEU A 136 6.02 -5.20 12.37
N GLU A 137 6.94 -6.08 12.02
CA GLU A 137 8.11 -5.76 11.21
C GLU A 137 8.01 -6.47 9.86
N VAL A 138 8.15 -5.71 8.79
CA VAL A 138 8.15 -6.18 7.41
C VAL A 138 9.49 -5.91 6.78
N TYR A 139 10.09 -6.94 6.20
CA TYR A 139 11.35 -6.89 5.49
C TYR A 139 11.10 -7.25 4.03
N ILE A 140 11.55 -6.39 3.13
CA ILE A 140 11.67 -6.68 1.71
C ILE A 140 13.16 -6.89 1.47
N ASP A 141 13.55 -8.12 1.16
CA ASP A 141 14.95 -8.45 0.86
C ASP A 141 15.26 -8.17 -0.62
N GLU A 142 16.55 -8.20 -0.98
CA GLU A 142 17.00 -8.04 -2.36
C GLU A 142 16.27 -9.03 -3.30
N GLY A 143 15.73 -8.51 -4.41
CA GLY A 143 14.97 -9.32 -5.37
C GLY A 143 13.50 -9.55 -4.98
N GLY A 144 12.95 -8.72 -4.08
CA GLY A 144 11.51 -8.64 -3.82
C GLY A 144 10.93 -9.75 -2.93
N SER A 145 11.75 -10.54 -2.24
CA SER A 145 11.22 -11.51 -1.27
C SER A 145 10.73 -10.83 0.00
N LEU A 146 9.58 -11.25 0.51
CA LEU A 146 8.90 -10.61 1.63
C LEU A 146 8.94 -11.47 2.89
N ARG A 147 9.20 -10.84 4.04
CA ARG A 147 9.09 -11.46 5.37
C ARG A 147 8.36 -10.55 6.34
N ALA A 148 7.43 -11.10 7.09
CA ALA A 148 6.70 -10.40 8.16
C ALA A 148 6.91 -11.12 9.49
N VAL A 149 7.22 -10.37 10.56
CA VAL A 149 7.39 -10.92 11.91
C VAL A 149 6.75 -10.00 12.94
N ALA A 150 6.17 -10.60 13.99
CA ALA A 150 5.76 -9.86 15.17
C ALA A 150 6.92 -9.83 16.17
N ARG A 151 7.21 -8.66 16.75
CA ARG A 151 8.25 -8.51 17.78
C ARG A 151 7.78 -7.60 18.90
N GLN A 152 8.01 -8.05 20.13
CA GLN A 152 7.88 -7.22 21.32
C GLN A 152 9.18 -6.43 21.57
N TYR A 153 9.03 -5.16 21.94
CA TYR A 153 10.15 -4.31 22.37
C TYR A 153 10.05 -4.11 23.88
N ASP A 154 11.17 -4.33 24.59
CA ASP A 154 11.29 -4.20 26.05
C ASP A 154 11.57 -2.75 26.48
#